data_AF-A0AAU6WYZ7-F1
#
_entry.id   AF-A0AAU6WYZ7-F1
#
_cell.length_a   1.000
_cell.length_b   1.000
_cell.length_c   1.000
_cell.angle_alpha   90.00
_cell.angle_beta   90.00
_cell.angle_gamma   90.00
#
_symmetry.space_group_name_H-M   'P 1'
#
loop_
_entity.id
_entity.type
_entity.pdbx_description
1 polymer ?
#
loop_
_entity_poly.entity_id
_entity_poly.type
_entity_poly.pdbx_seq_one_letter_code
_entity_poly.pdbx_strand_id
1 'polypeptide(L)'
;MNFEERELPMKDLETIGLAAAGQLLLNVDDLKALLSGGRTSLLQLRNLEAENIRIKSLDAKLSLQPDAGGKINLLIHPVYRKAVAPEFLSVNEAKQLQQKEVANLLVTVPDGIARQKELLVEYDAETREFIISDTEKILAPDMVNGEFLTPAQKEAFRKGREVQIPDHTIFDYTAIDPQGIRANKLALVASILIDGGLSYVLYKGLNALFNQKHDDQAEKLSAGYDNALGDMEARNLPLSRDTHPGNTMSR
;
A
#
# COMPACT_ATOMS: atom_id res chain seq x y z
N MET A 1 8.23 -3.57 3.73
CA MET A 1 9.29 -2.63 4.17
C MET A 1 8.57 -1.53 4.93
N ASN A 2 9.03 -1.14 6.12
CA ASN A 2 8.37 -0.09 6.89
C ASN A 2 9.36 1.05 7.09
N PHE A 3 8.93 2.27 6.78
CA PHE A 3 9.65 3.51 7.01
C PHE A 3 9.06 4.21 8.23
N GLU A 4 9.89 5.01 8.90
CA GLU A 4 9.48 5.90 9.96
C GLU A 4 9.28 7.32 9.43
N GLU A 5 8.40 8.11 10.04
CA GLU A 5 8.14 9.49 9.62
C GLU A 5 9.40 10.36 9.59
N ARG A 6 10.34 10.10 10.50
CA ARG A 6 11.64 10.81 10.53
C ARG A 6 12.54 10.52 9.34
N GLU A 7 12.26 9.46 8.59
CA GLU A 7 13.01 9.07 7.39
C GLU A 7 12.43 9.70 6.12
N LEU A 8 11.29 10.39 6.22
CA LEU A 8 10.66 11.03 5.09
C LEU A 8 11.57 12.11 4.49
N PRO A 9 11.70 12.18 3.16
CA PRO A 9 12.48 13.20 2.48
C PRO A 9 11.73 14.54 2.51
N MET A 10 11.70 15.20 3.68
CA MET A 10 10.88 16.40 3.93
C MET A 10 11.13 17.51 2.92
N LYS A 11 12.39 17.71 2.50
CA LYS A 11 12.71 18.70 1.47
C LYS A 11 12.02 18.41 0.15
N ASP A 12 12.01 17.15 -0.29
CA ASP A 12 11.37 16.74 -1.54
C ASP A 12 9.83 16.83 -1.44
N LEU A 13 9.26 16.58 -0.26
CA LEU A 13 7.83 16.78 -0.01
C LEU A 13 7.42 18.25 -0.03
N GLU A 14 8.25 19.15 0.51
CA GLU A 14 8.03 20.59 0.46
C GLU A 14 8.10 21.13 -0.98
N THR A 15 9.04 20.66 -1.81
CA THR A 15 9.17 21.13 -3.21
C THR A 15 7.97 20.76 -4.09
N ILE A 16 7.19 19.74 -3.72
CA ILE A 16 5.99 19.32 -4.45
C ILE A 16 4.67 19.73 -3.79
N GLY A 17 4.75 20.54 -2.72
CA GLY A 17 3.60 21.10 -2.02
C GLY A 17 2.87 20.14 -1.10
N LEU A 18 3.52 19.06 -0.67
CA LEU A 18 2.98 18.07 0.28
C LEU A 18 3.53 18.21 1.70
N ALA A 19 4.38 19.19 1.93
CA ALA A 19 4.76 19.64 3.25
C ALA A 19 4.93 21.17 3.25
N ALA A 20 4.76 21.79 4.41
CA ALA A 20 5.02 23.21 4.61
C ALA A 20 5.51 23.45 6.04
N ALA A 21 6.63 24.17 6.18
CA ALA A 21 7.23 24.51 7.47
C ALA A 21 7.44 23.27 8.37
N GLY A 22 7.89 22.16 7.78
CA GLY A 22 8.10 20.90 8.49
C GLY A 22 6.83 20.11 8.85
N GLN A 23 5.64 20.56 8.45
CA GLN A 23 4.38 19.82 8.63
C GLN A 23 3.97 19.12 7.34
N LEU A 24 3.58 17.86 7.44
CA LEU A 24 3.04 17.09 6.32
C LEU A 24 1.62 17.55 5.98
N LEU A 25 1.34 17.67 4.68
CA LEU A 25 0.03 18.02 4.12
C LEU A 25 -0.56 16.81 3.40
N LEU A 26 -0.44 15.63 4.02
CA LEU A 26 -1.02 14.37 3.55
C LEU A 26 -2.16 13.94 4.47
N ASN A 27 -3.16 13.28 3.90
CA ASN A 27 -4.12 12.58 4.76
C ASN A 27 -3.45 11.36 5.40
N VAL A 28 -4.08 10.82 6.43
CA VAL A 28 -3.54 9.71 7.24
C VAL A 28 -3.34 8.44 6.41
N ASP A 29 -4.20 8.17 5.43
CA ASP A 29 -4.13 6.95 4.63
C ASP A 29 -2.97 6.99 3.63
N ASP A 30 -2.75 8.14 2.98
CA ASP A 30 -1.61 8.37 2.09
C ASP A 30 -0.28 8.36 2.85
N LEU A 31 -0.24 8.95 4.05
CA LEU A 31 0.94 8.89 4.90
C LEU A 31 1.28 7.43 5.28
N LYS A 32 0.28 6.67 5.74
CA LYS A 32 0.46 5.24 6.05
C LYS A 32 0.94 4.44 4.84
N ALA A 33 0.38 4.71 3.66
CA ALA A 33 0.77 4.06 2.42
C ALA A 33 2.25 4.33 2.09
N LEU A 34 2.72 5.57 2.20
CA LEU A 34 4.13 5.89 2.01
C LEU A 34 5.02 5.14 3.01
N LEU A 35 4.65 5.17 4.30
CA LEU A 35 5.42 4.54 5.37
C LEU A 35 5.42 3.00 5.26
N SER A 36 4.42 2.38 4.64
CA SER A 36 4.42 0.93 4.36
C SER A 36 5.14 0.56 3.06
N GLY A 37 5.68 1.54 2.34
CA GLY A 37 6.27 1.36 1.01
C GLY A 37 5.26 1.08 -0.10
N GLY A 38 3.98 1.33 0.16
CA GLY A 38 2.93 1.37 -0.83
C GLY A 38 2.89 2.68 -1.62
N ARG A 39 1.83 2.85 -2.41
CA ARG A 39 1.56 4.06 -3.18
C ARG A 39 0.44 4.86 -2.54
N THR A 40 0.54 6.18 -2.58
CA THR A 40 -0.57 7.06 -2.20
C THR A 40 -1.75 6.91 -3.17
N SER A 41 -2.87 7.50 -2.80
CA SER A 41 -3.94 7.87 -3.73
C SER A 41 -3.41 8.87 -4.76
N LEU A 42 -4.21 9.15 -5.80
CA LEU A 42 -3.85 10.15 -6.80
C LEU A 42 -3.87 11.55 -6.16
N LEU A 43 -2.69 12.15 -6.04
CA LEU A 43 -2.49 13.47 -5.44
C LEU A 43 -2.31 14.53 -6.52
N GLN A 44 -2.82 15.73 -6.26
CA GLN A 44 -2.52 16.90 -7.08
C GLN A 44 -1.31 17.63 -6.50
N LEU A 45 -0.14 17.36 -7.08
CA LEU A 45 1.10 18.08 -6.77
C LEU A 45 1.01 19.50 -7.33
N ARG A 46 1.58 20.47 -6.62
CA ARG A 46 1.50 21.90 -6.98
C ARG A 46 2.86 22.57 -6.90
N ASN A 47 3.01 23.62 -7.71
CA ASN A 47 4.21 24.46 -7.72
C ASN A 47 5.50 23.66 -7.95
N LEU A 48 5.44 22.70 -8.87
CA LEU A 48 6.58 21.87 -9.21
C LEU A 48 7.60 22.72 -9.97
N GLU A 49 8.75 22.94 -9.35
CA GLU A 49 9.87 23.66 -9.94
C GLU A 49 11.10 22.74 -10.00
N ALA A 50 11.56 22.46 -11.22
CA ALA A 50 12.81 21.77 -11.44
C ALA A 50 13.57 22.50 -12.55
N GLU A 51 14.75 23.03 -12.21
CA GLU A 51 15.61 23.80 -13.11
C GLU A 51 14.86 24.95 -13.82
N ASN A 52 14.48 24.75 -15.10
CA ASN A 52 13.80 25.72 -15.97
C ASN A 52 12.34 25.37 -16.28
N ILE A 53 11.82 24.31 -15.67
CA ILE A 53 10.45 23.83 -15.87
C ILE A 53 9.62 24.20 -14.64
N ARG A 54 8.59 25.00 -14.88
CA ARG A 54 7.52 25.28 -13.90
C ARG A 54 6.26 24.56 -14.31
N ILE A 55 5.85 23.57 -13.53
CA ILE A 55 4.58 22.89 -13.70
C ILE A 55 3.65 23.38 -12.59
N LYS A 56 2.57 24.06 -12.98
CA LYS A 56 1.58 24.58 -12.03
C LYS A 56 1.00 23.48 -11.15
N SER A 57 0.64 22.36 -11.79
CA SER A 57 0.10 21.18 -11.12
C SER A 57 0.33 19.92 -11.93
N LEU A 58 0.47 18.79 -11.25
CA LEU A 58 0.59 17.45 -11.83
C LEU A 58 -0.18 16.47 -10.95
N ASP A 59 -1.02 15.64 -11.57
CA ASP A 59 -1.65 14.54 -10.86
C ASP A 59 -0.69 13.33 -10.88
N ALA A 60 -0.39 12.80 -9.70
CA ALA A 60 0.54 11.69 -9.53
C ALA A 60 0.26 10.90 -8.25
N LYS A 61 0.59 9.60 -8.26
CA LYS A 61 0.76 8.83 -7.03
C LYS A 61 2.21 8.91 -6.57
N LEU A 62 2.46 8.72 -5.29
CA LEU A 62 3.79 8.75 -4.70
C LEU A 62 4.14 7.44 -4.02
N SER A 63 5.42 7.09 -3.99
CA SER A 63 5.94 5.99 -3.16
C SER A 63 7.34 6.31 -2.64
N LEU A 64 7.80 5.55 -1.65
CA LEU A 64 9.15 5.64 -1.12
C LEU A 64 9.99 4.45 -1.57
N GLN A 65 11.27 4.70 -1.86
CA GLN A 65 12.23 3.65 -2.16
C GLN A 65 13.62 4.00 -1.61
N PRO A 66 14.27 3.11 -0.85
CA PRO A 66 15.67 3.30 -0.47
C PRO A 66 16.57 3.13 -1.70
N ASP A 67 17.57 4.00 -1.83
CA ASP A 67 18.67 3.76 -2.76
C ASP A 67 19.68 2.72 -2.22
N ALA A 68 20.72 2.45 -3.03
CA ALA A 68 21.80 1.54 -2.67
C ALA A 68 22.58 1.94 -1.41
N GLY A 69 22.51 3.22 -1.00
CA GLY A 69 23.11 3.74 0.22
C GLY A 69 22.16 3.76 1.42
N GLY A 70 20.92 3.29 1.26
CA GLY A 70 19.88 3.29 2.29
C GLY A 70 19.18 4.64 2.48
N LYS A 71 19.48 5.65 1.65
CA LYS A 71 18.74 6.92 1.69
C LYS A 71 17.37 6.73 1.04
N ILE A 72 16.32 7.21 1.71
CA ILE A 72 14.95 7.17 1.19
C ILE A 72 14.76 8.24 0.11
N ASN A 73 14.30 7.80 -1.05
CA ASN A 73 13.91 8.67 -2.16
C ASN A 73 12.40 8.66 -2.35
N LEU A 74 11.87 9.82 -2.72
CA LEU A 74 10.48 9.97 -3.13
C LEU A 74 10.36 9.71 -4.63
N LEU A 75 9.51 8.76 -5.00
CA LEU A 75 9.17 8.46 -6.40
C LEU A 75 7.83 9.09 -6.75
N ILE A 76 7.78 9.70 -7.94
CA ILE A 76 6.58 10.31 -8.50
C ILE A 76 6.10 9.45 -9.66
N HIS A 77 4.86 8.96 -9.57
CA HIS A 77 4.18 8.15 -10.58
C HIS A 77 3.10 9.00 -11.27
N PRO A 78 3.45 9.76 -12.32
CA PRO A 78 2.50 10.65 -12.99
C PRO A 78 1.44 9.88 -13.77
N VAL A 79 0.36 10.56 -14.17
CA VAL A 79 -0.58 10.02 -15.16
C VAL A 79 0.06 9.99 -16.55
N TYR A 80 0.54 8.82 -16.96
CA TYR A 80 1.18 8.62 -18.25
C TYR A 80 0.19 8.70 -19.42
N ARG A 81 0.66 9.19 -20.57
CA ARG A 81 -0.15 9.20 -21.80
C ARG A 81 -0.41 7.78 -22.32
N LYS A 82 0.61 6.93 -22.28
CA LYS A 82 0.58 5.54 -22.73
C LYS A 82 1.33 4.69 -21.70
N ALA A 83 0.78 3.53 -21.40
CA ALA A 83 1.45 2.54 -20.57
C ALA A 83 2.61 1.90 -21.35
N VAL A 84 3.71 1.63 -20.66
CA VAL A 84 4.83 0.85 -21.18
C VAL A 84 4.83 -0.48 -20.45
N ALA A 85 4.55 -1.56 -21.18
CA ALA A 85 4.57 -2.90 -20.61
C ALA A 85 6.02 -3.34 -20.33
N PRO A 86 6.28 -4.02 -19.19
CA PRO A 86 7.57 -4.64 -18.93
C PRO A 86 7.95 -5.66 -20.01
N GLU A 87 9.25 -5.76 -20.35
CA GLU A 87 9.72 -6.64 -21.44
C GLU A 87 9.42 -8.13 -21.22
N PHE A 88 9.28 -8.55 -19.95
CA PHE A 88 8.97 -9.93 -19.59
C PHE A 88 7.47 -10.27 -19.70
N LEU A 89 6.60 -9.28 -19.94
CA LEU A 89 5.19 -9.54 -20.23
C LEU A 89 4.97 -9.70 -21.73
N SER A 90 4.23 -10.74 -22.11
CA SER A 90 3.70 -10.83 -23.46
C SER A 90 2.66 -9.73 -23.72
N VAL A 91 2.46 -9.42 -25.00
CA VAL A 91 1.42 -8.46 -25.43
C VAL A 91 0.03 -8.88 -24.95
N ASN A 92 -0.24 -10.19 -24.88
CA ASN A 92 -1.52 -10.70 -24.41
C ASN A 92 -1.69 -10.49 -22.90
N GLU A 93 -0.69 -10.85 -22.10
CA GLU A 93 -0.71 -10.64 -20.64
C GLU A 93 -0.87 -9.16 -20.26
N ALA A 94 -0.10 -8.29 -20.92
CA ALA A 94 -0.23 -6.84 -20.73
C ALA A 94 -1.65 -6.35 -21.05
N LYS A 95 -2.24 -6.87 -22.14
CA LYS A 95 -3.61 -6.54 -22.55
C LYS A 95 -4.65 -7.04 -21.54
N GLN A 96 -4.51 -8.24 -21.00
CA GLN A 96 -5.42 -8.80 -19.99
C GLN A 96 -5.50 -7.91 -18.74
N LEU A 97 -4.35 -7.43 -18.26
CA LEU A 97 -4.28 -6.48 -17.15
C LEU A 97 -4.92 -5.14 -17.51
N GLN A 98 -4.56 -4.57 -18.66
CA GLN A 98 -5.08 -3.26 -19.12
C GLN A 98 -6.60 -3.25 -19.34
N GLN A 99 -7.15 -4.38 -19.81
CA GLN A 99 -8.57 -4.55 -20.06
C GLN A 99 -9.36 -4.99 -18.83
N LYS A 100 -8.69 -5.13 -17.67
CA LYS A 100 -9.29 -5.62 -16.42
C LYS A 100 -9.97 -6.98 -16.59
N GLU A 101 -9.34 -7.86 -17.37
CA GLU A 101 -9.72 -9.27 -17.45
C GLU A 101 -9.20 -10.06 -16.25
N VAL A 102 -8.02 -9.67 -15.74
CA VAL A 102 -7.40 -10.21 -14.52
C VAL A 102 -6.93 -9.06 -13.63
N ALA A 103 -6.95 -9.29 -12.31
CA ALA A 103 -6.52 -8.29 -11.32
C ALA A 103 -5.01 -8.08 -11.34
N ASN A 104 -4.30 -9.19 -11.45
CA ASN A 104 -2.85 -9.29 -11.39
C ASN A 104 -2.39 -10.53 -12.18
N LEU A 105 -1.09 -10.58 -12.47
CA LEU A 105 -0.41 -11.72 -13.03
C LEU A 105 0.81 -12.07 -12.17
N LEU A 106 0.96 -13.34 -11.82
CA LEU A 106 2.16 -13.86 -11.17
C LEU A 106 3.14 -14.34 -12.26
N VAL A 107 4.31 -13.69 -12.34
CA VAL A 107 5.33 -13.97 -13.35
C VAL A 107 6.62 -14.39 -12.67
N THR A 108 7.22 -15.46 -13.15
CA THR A 108 8.54 -15.90 -12.70
C THR A 108 9.60 -15.37 -13.66
N VAL A 109 10.59 -14.64 -13.14
CA VAL A 109 11.70 -14.12 -13.94
C VAL A 109 13.06 -14.57 -13.38
N PRO A 110 14.09 -14.71 -14.23
CA PRO A 110 15.44 -15.02 -13.76
C PRO A 110 15.97 -13.94 -12.80
N ASP A 111 16.61 -14.39 -11.72
CA ASP A 111 17.30 -13.54 -10.73
C ASP A 111 18.77 -13.97 -10.64
N GLY A 112 19.53 -13.68 -11.68
CA GLY A 112 20.89 -14.18 -11.85
C GLY A 112 20.94 -15.58 -12.47
N ILE A 113 22.03 -16.33 -12.22
CA ILE A 113 22.37 -17.53 -13.00
C ILE A 113 21.48 -18.74 -12.67
N ALA A 114 21.01 -18.88 -11.43
CA ALA A 114 20.31 -20.07 -10.96
C ALA A 114 19.10 -19.79 -10.04
N ARG A 115 18.75 -18.52 -9.82
CA ARG A 115 17.59 -18.16 -9.00
C ARG A 115 16.48 -17.64 -9.90
N GLN A 116 15.26 -17.84 -9.44
CA GLN A 116 14.06 -17.30 -10.03
C GLN A 116 13.39 -16.46 -8.95
N LYS A 117 12.78 -15.34 -9.35
CA LYS A 117 11.94 -14.53 -8.46
C LYS A 117 10.52 -14.48 -9.00
N GLU A 118 9.56 -14.56 -8.11
CA GLU A 118 8.14 -14.39 -8.43
C GLU A 118 7.75 -12.92 -8.26
N LEU A 119 7.26 -12.33 -9.35
CA LEU A 119 6.78 -10.96 -9.42
C LEU A 119 5.26 -10.96 -9.57
N LEU A 120 4.59 -10.16 -8.77
CA LEU A 120 3.18 -9.82 -8.97
C LEU A 120 3.10 -8.57 -9.84
N VAL A 121 2.36 -8.64 -10.93
CA VAL A 121 2.20 -7.53 -11.87
C VAL A 121 0.75 -7.08 -11.89
N GLU A 122 0.54 -5.80 -11.67
CA GLU A 122 -0.77 -5.14 -11.65
C GLU A 122 -0.79 -3.99 -12.66
N TYR A 123 -1.97 -3.58 -13.11
CA TYR A 123 -2.13 -2.39 -13.94
C TYR A 123 -2.94 -1.32 -13.22
N ASP A 124 -2.29 -0.21 -12.91
CA ASP A 124 -2.95 0.97 -12.35
C ASP A 124 -3.50 1.84 -13.48
N ALA A 125 -4.82 1.83 -13.60
CA ALA A 125 -5.52 2.60 -14.63
C ALA A 125 -5.48 4.12 -14.38
N GLU A 126 -5.28 4.58 -13.14
CA GLU A 126 -5.22 6.01 -12.82
C GLU A 126 -3.92 6.63 -13.35
N THR A 127 -2.80 5.96 -13.10
CA THR A 127 -1.47 6.39 -13.58
C THR A 127 -1.14 5.86 -14.98
N ARG A 128 -1.90 4.87 -15.48
CA ARG A 128 -1.62 4.09 -16.69
C ARG A 128 -0.26 3.41 -16.65
N GLU A 129 0.05 2.80 -15.51
CA GLU A 129 1.34 2.18 -15.24
C GLU A 129 1.18 0.70 -14.86
N PHE A 130 2.17 -0.12 -15.20
CA PHE A 130 2.30 -1.47 -14.67
C PHE A 130 3.07 -1.42 -13.36
N ILE A 131 2.45 -1.88 -12.27
CA ILE A 131 3.09 -1.99 -10.97
C ILE A 131 3.69 -3.39 -10.85
N ILE A 132 4.95 -3.47 -10.42
CA ILE A 132 5.66 -4.73 -10.24
C ILE A 132 6.05 -4.85 -8.77
N SER A 133 5.52 -5.87 -8.11
CA SER A 133 5.82 -6.17 -6.71
C SER A 133 6.60 -7.48 -6.61
N ASP A 134 7.71 -7.46 -5.89
CA ASP A 134 8.46 -8.65 -5.54
C ASP A 134 7.71 -9.39 -4.43
N THR A 135 7.23 -10.60 -4.72
CA THR A 135 6.34 -11.32 -3.80
C THR A 135 6.99 -11.67 -2.47
N GLU A 136 8.32 -11.84 -2.43
CA GLU A 136 9.06 -12.10 -1.20
C GLU A 136 9.16 -10.87 -0.29
N LYS A 137 9.00 -9.67 -0.86
CA LYS A 137 9.05 -8.39 -0.12
C LYS A 137 7.67 -7.92 0.36
N ILE A 138 6.60 -8.59 -0.08
CA ILE A 138 5.24 -8.29 0.37
C ILE A 138 5.06 -8.80 1.80
N LEU A 139 4.72 -7.87 2.69
CA LEU A 139 4.44 -8.18 4.08
C LEU A 139 2.99 -8.67 4.20
N ALA A 140 2.82 -9.96 4.47
CA ALA A 140 1.52 -10.53 4.78
C ALA A 140 1.19 -10.31 6.26
N PRO A 141 -0.07 -9.98 6.61
CA PRO A 141 -0.47 -9.92 8.01
C PRO A 141 -0.37 -11.30 8.67
N ASP A 142 -0.06 -11.30 9.96
CA ASP A 142 -0.08 -12.49 10.80
C ASP A 142 -1.49 -12.86 11.23
N MET A 143 -2.35 -11.86 11.46
CA MET A 143 -3.76 -12.06 11.76
C MET A 143 -4.64 -11.07 11.01
N VAL A 144 -5.87 -11.47 10.72
CA VAL A 144 -6.95 -10.60 10.23
C VAL A 144 -8.21 -10.91 11.02
N ASN A 145 -8.86 -9.88 11.57
CA ASN A 145 -10.07 -9.98 12.39
C ASN A 145 -9.93 -11.00 13.54
N GLY A 146 -8.76 -11.02 14.19
CA GLY A 146 -8.46 -11.93 15.30
C GLY A 146 -8.06 -13.34 14.89
N GLU A 147 -8.07 -13.67 13.59
CA GLU A 147 -7.75 -15.00 13.08
C GLU A 147 -6.32 -15.06 12.55
N PHE A 148 -5.53 -16.03 13.02
CA PHE A 148 -4.17 -16.25 12.51
C PHE A 148 -4.20 -16.80 11.09
N LEU A 149 -3.44 -16.16 10.19
CA LEU A 149 -3.27 -16.66 8.84
C LEU A 149 -2.31 -17.85 8.83
N THR A 150 -2.75 -18.93 8.17
CA THR A 150 -1.89 -20.09 7.89
C THR A 150 -0.76 -19.70 6.90
N PRO A 151 0.35 -20.48 6.84
CA PRO A 151 1.41 -20.23 5.86
C PRO A 151 0.90 -20.17 4.42
N ALA A 152 -0.05 -21.04 4.06
CA ALA A 152 -0.67 -21.07 2.73
C ALA A 152 -1.51 -19.81 2.44
N GLN A 153 -2.25 -19.29 3.43
CA GLN A 153 -3.00 -18.03 3.29
C GLN A 153 -2.05 -16.83 3.16
N LYS A 154 -0.96 -16.78 3.93
CA LYS A 154 0.07 -15.74 3.78
C LYS A 154 0.72 -15.78 2.40
N GLU A 155 1.02 -16.98 1.89
CA GLU A 155 1.54 -17.15 0.52
C GLU A 155 0.52 -16.70 -0.53
N ALA A 156 -0.75 -17.10 -0.39
CA ALA A 156 -1.82 -16.66 -1.29
C ALA A 156 -1.94 -15.12 -1.32
N PHE A 157 -1.94 -14.47 -0.14
CA PHE A 157 -1.96 -13.02 -0.03
C PHE A 157 -0.77 -12.38 -0.77
N ARG A 158 0.47 -12.82 -0.51
CA ARG A 158 1.66 -12.29 -1.21
C ARG A 158 1.60 -12.47 -2.72
N LYS A 159 0.92 -13.51 -3.20
CA LYS A 159 0.72 -13.81 -4.61
C LYS A 159 -0.52 -13.12 -5.21
N GLY A 160 -1.11 -12.15 -4.51
CA GLY A 160 -2.28 -11.40 -4.97
C GLY A 160 -3.54 -12.26 -5.14
N ARG A 161 -3.62 -13.40 -4.44
CA ARG A 161 -4.77 -14.30 -4.48
C ARG A 161 -5.68 -14.02 -3.29
N GLU A 162 -6.97 -14.25 -3.49
CA GLU A 162 -7.97 -14.13 -2.43
C GLU A 162 -7.69 -15.10 -1.28
N VAL A 163 -7.75 -14.57 -0.07
CA VAL A 163 -7.68 -15.28 1.20
C VAL A 163 -9.03 -15.16 1.88
N GLN A 164 -9.63 -16.29 2.22
CA GLN A 164 -10.84 -16.34 3.04
C GLN A 164 -10.52 -16.84 4.45
N ILE A 165 -11.10 -16.19 5.46
CA ILE A 165 -11.03 -16.58 6.88
C ILE A 165 -12.41 -17.01 7.41
N PRO A 166 -12.50 -17.66 8.59
CA PRO A 166 -13.73 -18.28 9.09
C PRO A 166 -14.95 -17.36 9.20
N ASP A 167 -14.74 -16.07 9.45
CA ASP A 167 -15.81 -15.06 9.54
C ASP A 167 -16.37 -14.61 8.16
N HIS A 168 -15.97 -15.30 7.09
CA HIS A 168 -16.28 -15.04 5.69
C HIS A 168 -15.71 -13.73 5.12
N THR A 169 -14.77 -13.09 5.82
CA THR A 169 -13.95 -12.03 5.23
C THR A 169 -13.05 -12.63 4.15
N ILE A 170 -13.07 -12.02 2.97
CA ILE A 170 -12.24 -12.34 1.82
C ILE A 170 -11.41 -11.11 1.50
N PHE A 171 -10.10 -11.27 1.35
CA PHE A 171 -9.19 -10.17 1.06
C PHE A 171 -8.01 -10.62 0.19
N ASP A 172 -7.39 -9.67 -0.52
CA ASP A 172 -6.19 -9.89 -1.31
C ASP A 172 -5.20 -8.73 -1.18
N TYR A 173 -3.95 -8.96 -1.57
CA TYR A 173 -2.96 -7.89 -1.70
C TYR A 173 -3.18 -7.13 -3.01
N THR A 174 -2.95 -5.82 -2.96
CA THR A 174 -2.78 -4.98 -4.14
C THR A 174 -1.74 -3.90 -3.87
N ALA A 175 -0.96 -3.52 -4.87
CA ALA A 175 -0.06 -2.36 -4.84
C ALA A 175 -0.70 -1.08 -5.43
N ILE A 176 -1.92 -1.18 -5.97
CA ILE A 176 -2.64 -0.06 -6.58
C ILE A 176 -3.23 0.87 -5.52
N ASP A 177 -3.75 0.28 -4.45
CA ASP A 177 -4.52 0.97 -3.41
C ASP A 177 -3.63 1.36 -2.21
N PRO A 178 -3.87 2.53 -1.58
CA PRO A 178 -3.06 3.01 -0.45
C PRO A 178 -3.02 2.06 0.74
N GLN A 179 -4.14 1.38 0.98
CA GLN A 179 -4.26 0.42 2.07
C GLN A 179 -3.45 -0.88 1.82
N GLY A 180 -3.00 -1.13 0.60
CA GLY A 180 -2.25 -2.35 0.25
C GLY A 180 -3.08 -3.64 0.30
N ILE A 181 -4.38 -3.53 0.49
CA ILE A 181 -5.32 -4.63 0.68
C ILE A 181 -6.70 -4.25 0.12
N ARG A 182 -7.37 -5.19 -0.54
CA ARG A 182 -8.80 -5.11 -0.87
C ARG A 182 -9.55 -6.17 -0.12
N ALA A 183 -10.84 -5.94 0.10
CA ALA A 183 -11.66 -6.90 0.81
C ALA A 183 -13.12 -6.86 0.34
N ASN A 184 -13.86 -7.92 0.65
CA ASN A 184 -15.33 -7.93 0.54
C ASN A 184 -16.02 -7.14 1.67
N LYS A 185 -15.26 -6.60 2.63
CA LYS A 185 -15.71 -5.78 3.76
C LYS A 185 -15.11 -4.38 3.68
N LEU A 186 -15.81 -3.39 4.23
CA LEU A 186 -15.32 -2.01 4.26
C LEU A 186 -14.21 -1.75 5.28
N ALA A 187 -14.05 -2.63 6.26
CA ALA A 187 -13.04 -2.50 7.29
C ALA A 187 -12.55 -3.87 7.76
N LEU A 188 -11.28 -3.93 8.17
CA LEU A 188 -10.66 -5.08 8.82
C LEU A 188 -9.61 -4.61 9.82
N VAL A 189 -9.34 -5.44 10.83
CA VAL A 189 -8.21 -5.27 11.74
C VAL A 189 -7.16 -6.30 11.34
N ALA A 190 -5.98 -5.85 10.93
CA ALA A 190 -4.86 -6.75 10.68
C ALA A 190 -3.76 -6.55 11.72
N SER A 191 -2.94 -7.58 11.95
CA SER A 191 -1.76 -7.44 12.80
C SER A 191 -0.53 -8.11 12.20
N ILE A 192 0.65 -7.61 12.55
CA ILE A 192 1.95 -8.19 12.20
C ILE A 192 2.74 -8.43 13.49
N LEU A 193 3.40 -9.58 13.60
CA LEU A 193 4.35 -9.93 14.64
C LEU A 193 5.70 -9.30 14.33
N ILE A 194 6.12 -8.35 15.15
CA ILE A 194 7.41 -7.65 15.04
C ILE A 194 8.11 -7.75 16.40
N ASP A 195 9.32 -8.29 16.42
CA ASP A 195 10.18 -8.39 17.62
C ASP A 195 9.51 -9.00 18.86
N GLY A 196 8.59 -9.94 18.65
CA GLY A 196 7.85 -10.62 19.72
C GLY A 196 6.60 -9.88 20.22
N GLY A 197 6.27 -8.73 19.65
CA GLY A 197 5.02 -7.99 19.88
C GLY A 197 4.08 -8.02 18.67
N LEU A 198 2.77 -7.89 18.90
CA LEU A 198 1.77 -7.70 17.85
C LEU A 198 1.55 -6.20 17.61
N SER A 199 1.80 -5.75 16.40
CA SER A 199 1.42 -4.42 15.91
C SER A 199 0.12 -4.52 15.12
N TYR A 200 -0.85 -3.66 15.41
CA TYR A 200 -2.19 -3.69 14.79
C TYR A 200 -2.39 -2.51 13.84
N VAL A 201 -3.08 -2.77 12.74
CA VAL A 201 -3.50 -1.77 11.75
C VAL A 201 -5.00 -1.92 11.52
N LEU A 202 -5.72 -0.83 11.78
CA LEU A 202 -7.13 -0.72 11.44
C LEU A 202 -7.27 -0.13 10.03
N TYR A 203 -7.82 -0.91 9.12
CA TYR A 203 -8.16 -0.48 7.76
C TYR A 203 -9.63 -0.10 7.69
N LYS A 204 -9.94 1.02 7.04
CA LYS A 204 -11.30 1.52 6.79
C LYS A 204 -11.42 2.00 5.35
N GLY A 205 -12.63 1.98 4.82
CA GLY A 205 -12.92 2.42 3.45
C GLY A 205 -12.20 1.56 2.41
N LEU A 206 -12.06 0.27 2.68
CA LEU A 206 -11.37 -0.66 1.77
C LEU A 206 -12.08 -0.75 0.43
N ASN A 207 -11.29 -0.82 -0.64
CA ASN A 207 -11.82 -1.11 -1.96
C ASN A 207 -12.29 -2.57 -2.05
N ALA A 208 -13.30 -2.79 -2.90
CA ALA A 208 -13.85 -4.12 -3.15
C ALA A 208 -12.83 -5.01 -3.88
N LEU A 209 -13.02 -6.32 -3.75
CA LEU A 209 -12.27 -7.31 -4.54
C LEU A 209 -12.44 -7.07 -6.04
N PHE A 210 -11.49 -7.60 -6.82
CA PHE A 210 -11.45 -7.37 -8.26
C PHE A 210 -12.73 -7.79 -8.98
N ASN A 211 -13.25 -6.91 -9.86
CA ASN A 211 -14.52 -7.08 -10.57
C ASN A 211 -15.74 -7.33 -9.67
N GLN A 212 -15.64 -7.03 -8.37
CA GLN A 212 -16.76 -7.03 -7.44
C GLN A 212 -17.19 -5.60 -7.12
N LYS A 213 -18.40 -5.46 -6.58
CA LYS A 213 -18.87 -4.23 -5.95
C LYS A 213 -19.17 -4.56 -4.50
N HIS A 214 -18.95 -3.59 -3.62
CA HIS A 214 -19.50 -3.70 -2.27
C HIS A 214 -21.02 -3.79 -2.35
N ASP A 215 -21.58 -4.79 -1.68
CA ASP A 215 -23.01 -4.94 -1.47
C ASP A 215 -23.39 -4.43 -0.08
N ASP A 216 -24.68 -4.49 0.26
CA ASP A 216 -25.17 -4.08 1.59
C ASP A 216 -24.56 -4.92 2.74
N GLN A 217 -23.96 -6.09 2.45
CA GLN A 217 -23.29 -6.90 3.46
C GLN A 217 -21.83 -6.48 3.68
N ALA A 218 -21.24 -5.69 2.79
CA ALA A 218 -19.90 -5.15 2.96
C ALA A 218 -19.83 -4.12 4.10
N GLU A 219 -20.92 -3.38 4.33
CA GLU A 219 -21.08 -2.45 5.47
C GLU A 219 -21.21 -3.19 6.81
N LYS A 220 -21.69 -4.44 6.78
CA LYS A 220 -21.80 -5.25 7.98
C LYS A 220 -20.43 -5.80 8.35
N LEU A 221 -19.88 -5.20 9.39
CA LEU A 221 -18.68 -5.66 10.08
C LEU A 221 -18.89 -7.10 10.58
N SER A 222 -17.83 -7.90 10.51
CA SER A 222 -17.88 -9.28 11.01
C SER A 222 -17.76 -9.30 12.52
N ALA A 223 -18.25 -10.39 13.15
CA ALA A 223 -18.02 -10.61 14.58
C ALA A 223 -16.51 -10.66 14.91
N GLY A 224 -15.69 -11.20 13.99
CA GLY A 224 -14.23 -11.21 14.12
C GLY A 224 -13.65 -9.79 14.15
N TYR A 225 -14.16 -8.88 13.32
CA TYR A 225 -13.74 -7.48 13.32
C TYR A 225 -14.05 -6.81 14.66
N ASP A 226 -15.29 -6.92 15.17
CA ASP A 226 -15.69 -6.24 16.42
C ASP A 226 -14.88 -6.74 17.61
N ASN A 227 -14.65 -8.06 17.69
CA ASN A 227 -13.82 -8.66 18.72
C ASN A 227 -12.36 -8.19 18.62
N ALA A 228 -11.78 -8.20 17.42
CA ALA A 228 -10.40 -7.77 17.20
C ALA A 228 -10.21 -6.27 17.51
N LEU A 229 -11.19 -5.44 17.19
CA LEU A 229 -11.19 -4.02 17.54
C LEU A 229 -11.24 -3.82 19.06
N GLY A 230 -12.12 -4.54 19.75
CA GLY A 230 -12.22 -4.52 21.21
C GLY A 230 -10.92 -4.98 21.89
N ASP A 231 -10.29 -6.03 21.38
CA ASP A 231 -8.99 -6.53 21.89
C ASP A 231 -7.86 -5.51 21.68
N MET A 232 -7.84 -4.84 20.53
CA MET A 232 -6.88 -3.78 20.23
C MET A 232 -7.04 -2.60 21.20
N GLU A 233 -8.28 -2.15 21.43
CA GLU A 233 -8.61 -1.05 22.34
C GLU A 233 -8.31 -1.40 23.81
N ALA A 234 -8.67 -2.60 24.26
CA ALA A 234 -8.48 -3.06 25.64
C ALA A 234 -7.01 -3.17 26.04
N ARG A 235 -6.13 -3.46 25.08
CA ARG A 235 -4.68 -3.54 25.32
C ARG A 235 -4.01 -2.16 25.37
N ASN A 236 -4.79 -1.07 25.23
CA ASN A 236 -4.32 0.31 25.17
C ASN A 236 -3.14 0.47 24.19
N LEU A 237 -3.12 -0.37 23.16
CA LEU A 237 -2.08 -0.38 22.17
C LEU A 237 -2.26 0.91 21.38
N PRO A 238 -1.22 1.75 21.27
CA PRO A 238 -1.32 2.90 20.39
C PRO A 238 -1.69 2.36 19.01
N LEU A 239 -2.84 2.79 18.47
CA LEU A 239 -2.93 3.01 17.03
C LEU A 239 -1.61 3.69 16.67
N SER A 240 -0.89 3.27 15.63
CA SER A 240 0.20 4.09 15.10
C SER A 240 -0.36 5.51 14.86
N ARG A 241 -0.12 6.38 15.83
CA ARG A 241 -0.61 7.75 15.99
C ARG A 241 0.61 8.50 16.49
N ASP A 242 1.17 9.30 15.59
CA ASP A 242 1.85 10.56 15.82
C ASP A 242 2.70 10.65 17.10
N THR A 243 4.00 10.38 16.99
CA THR A 243 4.95 10.97 17.94
C THR A 243 5.22 12.42 17.54
N HIS A 244 4.36 13.35 17.94
CA HIS A 244 4.73 14.76 18.06
C HIS A 244 5.29 15.01 19.48
N PRO A 245 6.59 15.27 19.67
CA PRO A 245 7.06 15.97 20.84
C PRO A 245 6.76 17.47 20.64
N GLY A 246 5.60 17.88 21.16
CA GLY A 246 5.24 19.28 21.34
C GLY A 246 6.26 19.96 22.25
N ASN A 247 6.91 20.96 21.68
CA ASN A 247 7.86 21.87 22.27
C ASN A 247 7.32 22.51 23.59
N THR A 248 7.78 22.05 24.76
CA THR A 248 7.63 22.81 26.00
C THR A 248 8.72 23.88 26.04
N MET A 249 8.40 25.08 25.57
CA MET A 249 9.15 26.28 25.92
C MET A 249 8.88 26.65 27.38
N SER A 250 9.98 26.83 28.09
CA SER A 250 10.09 27.33 29.46
C SER A 250 9.33 28.64 29.68
N ARG A 251 8.86 28.81 30.92
CA ARG A 251 8.91 30.11 31.62
C ARG A 251 9.87 29.98 32.78
#